data_AF-A0AAE4ZD27-F1
#
_entry.id   AF-A0AAE4ZD27-F1
#
_cell.length_a   1.000
_cell.length_b   1.000
_cell.length_c   1.000
_cell.angle_alpha   90.00
_cell.angle_beta   90.00
_cell.angle_gamma   90.00
#
_symmetry.space_group_name_H-M   'P 1'
#
loop_
_entity.id
_entity.type
_entity.pdbx_description
1 polymer ?
#
loop_
_entity_poly.entity_id
_entity_poly.type
_entity_poly.pdbx_seq_one_letter_code
_entity_poly.pdbx_strand_id
1 'polypeptide(L)'
;MLVRALAVWLLLFVIAVASGAARGTLLQPRLGEAKAHVVGTLAVVAIFAFVIWLLVPWVAPTLQPARLWQVGLLWLGLTIVFETALARWVLDEPWHKVVDAYNVVQGRIWILVLLTVLIWPSVAGALRR
;
A
#
# COMPACT_ATOMS: atom_id res chain seq x y z
N MET A 1 -15.76 -8.43 10.49
CA MET A 1 -14.68 -7.41 10.37
C MET A 1 -13.46 -7.99 9.69
N LEU A 2 -12.84 -9.05 10.24
CA LEU A 2 -11.60 -9.63 9.70
C LEU A 2 -11.69 -10.06 8.22
N VAL A 3 -12.71 -10.84 7.84
CA VAL A 3 -12.90 -11.28 6.44
C VAL A 3 -13.05 -10.10 5.48
N ARG A 4 -13.78 -9.04 5.88
CA ARG A 4 -13.94 -7.83 5.06
C ARG A 4 -12.64 -7.06 4.95
N ALA A 5 -11.88 -6.95 6.05
CA ALA A 5 -10.56 -6.33 6.05
C ALA A 5 -9.60 -7.10 5.13
N LEU A 6 -9.59 -8.44 5.19
CA LEU A 6 -8.79 -9.28 4.30
C LEU A 6 -9.20 -9.12 2.83
N ALA A 7 -10.50 -9.09 2.54
CA ALA A 7 -10.99 -8.87 1.18
C ALA A 7 -10.53 -7.53 0.60
N VAL A 8 -10.62 -6.44 1.38
CA VAL A 8 -10.12 -5.12 0.95
C VAL A 8 -8.60 -5.12 0.82
N TRP A 9 -7.87 -5.78 1.73
CA TRP A 9 -6.41 -5.92 1.61
C TRP A 9 -6.00 -6.64 0.33
N LEU A 10 -6.68 -7.74 -0.03
CA LEU A 10 -6.44 -8.46 -1.28
C LEU A 10 -6.72 -7.58 -2.50
N LEU A 11 -7.77 -6.75 -2.46
CA LEU A 11 -8.04 -5.77 -3.51
C LEU A 11 -6.90 -4.75 -3.64
N LEU A 12 -6.45 -4.17 -2.52
CA LEU A 12 -5.31 -3.24 -2.51
C LEU A 12 -4.04 -3.91 -3.06
N PHE A 13 -3.81 -5.17 -2.71
CA PHE A 13 -2.70 -5.96 -3.24
C PHE A 13 -2.76 -6.09 -4.76
N VAL A 14 -3.91 -6.47 -5.32
CA VAL A 14 -4.10 -6.57 -6.78
C VAL A 14 -3.83 -5.22 -7.45
N ILE A 15 -4.32 -4.12 -6.87
CA ILE A 15 -4.08 -2.76 -7.36
C ILE A 15 -2.58 -2.43 -7.34
N ALA A 16 -1.86 -2.77 -6.27
CA ALA A 16 -0.42 -2.52 -6.17
C ALA A 16 0.36 -3.27 -7.25
N VAL A 17 0.06 -4.56 -7.46
CA VAL A 17 0.72 -5.37 -8.51
C VAL A 17 0.43 -4.81 -9.90
N ALA A 18 -0.84 -4.53 -10.19
CA ALA A 18 -1.25 -3.96 -11.47
C ALA A 18 -0.58 -2.60 -11.72
N SER A 19 -0.49 -1.77 -10.69
CA SER A 19 0.14 -0.46 -10.79
C SER A 19 1.66 -0.54 -10.93
N GLY A 20 2.31 -1.51 -10.28
CA GLY A 20 3.73 -1.83 -10.47
C GLY A 20 4.03 -2.23 -11.91
N ALA A 21 3.19 -3.09 -12.50
CA ALA A 21 3.29 -3.49 -13.90
C ALA A 21 3.05 -2.30 -14.85
N ALA A 22 1.98 -1.53 -14.64
CA ALA A 22 1.65 -0.36 -15.46
C ALA A 22 2.74 0.71 -15.41
N ARG A 23 3.40 0.89 -14.26
CA ARG A 23 4.56 1.79 -14.14
C ARG A 23 5.69 1.35 -15.08
N GLY A 24 6.06 0.07 -15.07
CA GLY A 24 7.16 -0.46 -15.89
C GLY A 24 6.84 -0.44 -17.39
N THR A 25 5.59 -0.69 -17.77
CA THR A 25 5.21 -0.78 -19.20
C THR A 25 4.76 0.55 -19.82
N LEU A 26 4.11 1.43 -19.05
CA LEU A 26 3.51 2.66 -19.57
C LEU A 26 4.31 3.93 -19.19
N LEU A 27 4.79 4.01 -17.95
CA LEU A 27 5.43 5.23 -17.44
C LEU A 27 6.94 5.24 -17.70
N GLN A 28 7.62 4.12 -17.44
CA GLN A 28 9.08 4.03 -17.56
C GLN A 28 9.60 4.34 -18.97
N PRO A 29 8.99 3.86 -20.08
CA PRO A 29 9.44 4.20 -21.43
C PRO A 29 9.29 5.69 -21.79
N ARG A 30 8.39 6.41 -21.11
CA ARG A 30 8.06 7.82 -21.43
C ARG A 30 8.76 8.82 -20.54
N LEU A 31 8.97 8.48 -19.27
CA LEU A 31 9.43 9.41 -18.24
C LEU A 31 10.83 9.07 -17.71
N GLY A 32 11.37 7.90 -18.05
CA GLY A 32 12.54 7.33 -17.41
C GLY A 32 12.23 6.73 -16.03
N GLU A 33 13.17 5.95 -15.50
CA GLU A 33 12.96 5.12 -14.30
C GLU A 33 12.60 5.94 -13.05
N ALA A 34 13.40 6.95 -12.70
CA ALA A 34 13.20 7.72 -11.47
C ALA A 34 11.85 8.45 -11.45
N LYS A 35 11.49 9.15 -12.53
CA LYS A 35 10.21 9.88 -12.61
C LYS A 35 9.02 8.93 -12.68
N ALA A 36 9.13 7.83 -13.42
CA ALA A 36 8.09 6.81 -13.45
C ALA A 36 7.85 6.21 -12.05
N HIS A 37 8.90 6.03 -11.26
CA HIS A 37 8.79 5.54 -9.89
C HIS A 37 8.02 6.50 -8.98
N VAL A 38 8.37 7.79 -9.02
CA VAL A 38 7.67 8.80 -8.21
C VAL A 38 6.21 8.94 -8.64
N VAL A 39 5.95 9.16 -9.93
CA VAL A 39 4.59 9.37 -10.46
C VAL A 39 3.72 8.14 -10.24
N GLY A 40 4.25 6.93 -10.51
CA GLY A 40 3.52 5.69 -10.30
C GLY A 40 3.19 5.45 -8.83
N THR A 41 4.09 5.78 -7.91
CA THR A 41 3.84 5.62 -6.47
C THR A 41 2.81 6.62 -5.97
N LEU A 42 2.87 7.89 -6.40
CA LEU A 42 1.86 8.89 -6.05
C LEU A 42 0.47 8.51 -6.59
N ALA A 43 0.40 7.95 -7.80
CA ALA A 43 -0.84 7.43 -8.36
C ALA A 43 -1.41 6.27 -7.51
N VAL A 44 -0.57 5.31 -7.11
CA VAL A 44 -0.98 4.22 -6.20
C VAL A 44 -1.48 4.75 -4.87
N VAL A 45 -0.75 5.69 -4.26
CA VAL A 45 -1.14 6.31 -2.99
C VAL A 45 -2.53 6.95 -3.11
N ALA A 46 -2.78 7.71 -4.18
CA ALA A 46 -4.08 8.34 -4.41
C ALA A 46 -5.20 7.30 -4.61
N ILE A 47 -4.94 6.24 -5.39
CA ILE A 47 -5.91 5.15 -5.61
C ILE A 47 -6.20 4.42 -4.29
N PHE A 48 -5.17 4.09 -3.52
CA PHE A 48 -5.31 3.44 -2.22
C PHE A 48 -6.12 4.28 -1.26
N ALA A 49 -5.78 5.57 -1.14
CA ALA A 49 -6.53 6.53 -0.35
C ALA A 49 -8.01 6.53 -0.76
N PHE A 50 -8.31 6.63 -2.05
CA PHE A 50 -9.68 6.63 -2.55
C PHE A 50 -10.43 5.32 -2.22
N VAL A 51 -9.82 4.16 -2.50
CA VAL A 51 -10.42 2.84 -2.26
C VAL A 51 -10.66 2.60 -0.77
N ILE A 52 -9.67 2.90 0.08
CA ILE A 52 -9.80 2.77 1.53
C ILE A 52 -10.89 3.71 2.02
N TRP A 53 -10.93 4.96 1.56
CA TRP A 53 -11.98 5.90 1.95
C TRP A 53 -13.37 5.38 1.61
N LEU A 54 -13.55 4.79 0.43
CA LEU A 54 -14.82 4.24 -0.02
C LEU A 54 -15.24 2.98 0.77
N LEU A 55 -14.30 2.07 1.03
CA LEU A 55 -14.59 0.74 1.56
C LEU A 55 -14.43 0.61 3.08
N VAL A 56 -13.79 1.57 3.76
CA VAL A 56 -13.61 1.51 5.22
C VAL A 56 -14.94 1.43 6.01
N PRO A 57 -16.05 2.09 5.60
CA PRO A 57 -17.33 1.94 6.30
C PRO A 57 -17.90 0.52 6.16
N TRP A 58 -17.60 -0.19 5.06
CA TRP A 58 -18.03 -1.58 4.89
C TRP A 58 -17.24 -2.53 5.80
N VAL A 59 -15.95 -2.26 5.99
CA VAL A 59 -15.05 -3.02 6.88
C VAL A 59 -15.35 -2.77 8.36
N ALA A 60 -15.49 -1.50 8.75
CA ALA A 60 -15.70 -1.04 10.11
C ALA A 60 -16.88 -0.02 10.18
N PRO A 61 -18.14 -0.49 10.19
CA PRO A 61 -19.32 0.38 10.07
C PRO A 61 -19.48 1.44 11.16
N THR A 62 -19.01 1.17 12.38
CA THR A 62 -19.12 2.12 13.49
C THR A 62 -18.12 3.26 13.40
N LEU A 63 -17.15 3.21 12.48
CA LEU A 63 -16.07 4.19 12.32
C LEU A 63 -15.39 4.57 13.64
N GLN A 64 -15.32 3.62 14.58
CA GLN A 64 -14.71 3.80 15.89
C GLN A 64 -13.19 3.92 15.73
N PRO A 65 -12.50 4.93 16.32
CA PRO A 65 -11.09 5.19 16.03
C PRO A 65 -10.19 4.00 16.31
N ALA A 66 -10.42 3.30 17.43
CA ALA A 66 -9.67 2.11 17.81
C ALA A 66 -9.77 1.00 16.74
N ARG A 67 -10.95 0.78 16.16
CA ARG A 67 -11.14 -0.24 15.10
C ARG A 67 -10.46 0.15 13.80
N LEU A 68 -10.48 1.43 13.44
CA LEU A 68 -9.83 1.94 12.23
C LEU A 68 -8.32 1.76 12.29
N TRP A 69 -7.71 2.06 13.45
CA TRP A 69 -6.29 1.78 13.69
C TRP A 69 -5.96 0.29 13.66
N GLN A 70 -6.81 -0.56 14.23
CA GLN A 70 -6.63 -2.02 14.15
C GLN A 70 -6.65 -2.53 12.70
N VAL A 71 -7.54 -2.00 11.86
CA VAL A 71 -7.59 -2.34 10.42
C VAL A 71 -6.31 -1.89 9.72
N GLY A 72 -5.86 -0.66 9.95
CA GLY A 72 -4.61 -0.14 9.38
C GLY A 72 -3.38 -0.95 9.80
N LEU A 73 -3.27 -1.30 11.09
CA LEU A 73 -2.17 -2.12 11.61
C LEU A 73 -2.18 -3.53 11.04
N LEU A 74 -3.37 -4.15 10.92
CA LEU A 74 -3.52 -5.46 10.30
C LEU A 74 -3.04 -5.43 8.85
N TRP A 75 -3.51 -4.45 8.06
CA TRP A 75 -3.11 -4.33 6.67
C TRP A 75 -1.62 -4.06 6.51
N LEU A 76 -1.04 -3.19 7.34
CA LEU A 76 0.40 -2.93 7.35
C LEU A 76 1.19 -4.21 7.63
N GLY A 77 0.81 -4.96 8.68
CA GLY A 77 1.45 -6.22 9.04
C GLY A 77 1.40 -7.25 7.92
N LEU A 78 0.22 -7.42 7.30
CA LEU A 78 0.06 -8.31 6.14
C LEU A 78 0.95 -7.89 4.96
N THR A 79 1.01 -6.59 4.67
CA THR A 79 1.85 -6.07 3.58
C THR A 79 3.34 -6.30 3.85
N ILE A 80 3.83 -6.01 5.06
CA ILE A 80 5.24 -6.25 5.43
C ILE A 80 5.59 -7.74 5.35
N VAL A 81 4.72 -8.61 5.90
CA VAL A 81 4.93 -10.07 5.84
C VAL A 81 4.96 -10.55 4.39
N PHE A 82 4.01 -10.08 3.57
CA PHE A 82 3.96 -10.42 2.15
C PHE A 82 5.22 -9.96 1.40
N GLU A 83 5.63 -8.71 1.55
CA GLU A 83 6.81 -8.15 0.87
C GLU A 83 8.08 -8.90 1.27
N THR A 84 8.23 -9.18 2.56
CA THR A 84 9.38 -9.92 3.09
C THR A 84 9.38 -11.36 2.57
N ALA A 85 8.23 -12.03 2.59
CA ALA A 85 8.08 -13.39 2.06
C ALA A 85 8.38 -13.45 0.56
N LEU A 86 7.87 -12.50 -0.23
CA LEU A 86 8.12 -12.42 -1.66
C LEU A 86 9.60 -12.20 -1.95
N ALA A 87 10.23 -11.21 -1.30
CA ALA A 87 11.63 -10.90 -1.50
C ALA A 87 12.54 -12.07 -1.10
N ARG A 88 12.26 -12.72 0.04
CA ARG A 88 13.12 -13.78 0.57
C ARG A 88 12.90 -15.16 -0.05
N TRP A 89 11.66 -15.55 -0.31
CA TRP A 89 11.34 -16.91 -0.74
C TRP A 89 11.08 -17.04 -2.25
N VAL A 90 10.65 -15.97 -2.92
CA VAL A 90 10.34 -16.02 -4.36
C VAL A 90 11.45 -15.40 -5.19
N LEU A 91 11.98 -14.25 -4.77
CA LEU A 91 13.03 -13.53 -5.50
C LEU A 91 14.45 -13.87 -5.01
N ASP A 92 14.57 -14.66 -3.94
CA ASP A 92 15.81 -15.02 -3.25
C ASP A 92 16.75 -13.82 -2.97
N GLU A 93 16.16 -12.66 -2.69
CA GLU A 93 16.90 -11.42 -2.45
C GLU A 93 17.50 -11.40 -1.04
N PRO A 94 18.79 -11.13 -0.88
CA PRO A 94 19.42 -11.07 0.45
C PRO A 94 18.83 -9.94 1.30
N TRP A 95 18.87 -10.10 2.63
CA TRP A 95 18.26 -9.16 3.59
C TRP A 95 18.67 -7.70 3.42
N HIS A 96 19.90 -7.43 2.99
CA HIS A 96 20.36 -6.06 2.73
C HIS A 96 19.57 -5.38 1.60
N LYS A 97 19.18 -6.11 0.55
CA LYS A 97 18.34 -5.58 -0.54
C LYS A 97 16.91 -5.30 -0.10
N VAL A 98 16.37 -6.12 0.81
CA VAL A 98 15.05 -5.89 1.41
C VAL A 98 15.06 -4.58 2.20
N VAL A 99 16.13 -4.31 2.96
CA VAL A 99 16.29 -3.05 3.69
C VAL A 99 16.52 -1.87 2.75
N ASP A 100 17.31 -2.05 1.67
CA ASP A 100 17.53 -1.03 0.66
C ASP A 100 16.25 -0.63 -0.07
N ALA A 101 15.23 -1.50 -0.13
CA ALA A 101 13.92 -1.15 -0.68
C ALA A 101 13.23 0.00 0.08
N TYR A 102 13.59 0.22 1.35
CA TYR A 102 13.07 1.31 2.19
C TYR A 102 13.94 2.57 2.13
N ASN A 103 15.01 2.59 1.31
CA ASN A 103 15.91 3.71 1.21
C ASN A 103 15.29 4.85 0.39
N VAL A 104 14.56 5.73 1.07
CA VAL A 104 13.88 6.90 0.50
C VAL A 104 14.86 7.84 -0.23
N VAL A 105 16.13 7.86 0.18
CA VAL A 105 17.18 8.70 -0.43
C VAL A 105 17.49 8.28 -1.87
N GLN A 106 17.27 7.02 -2.22
CA GLN A 106 17.40 6.50 -3.59
C GLN A 106 16.12 6.72 -4.43
N GLY A 107 15.17 7.53 -3.96
CA GLY A 107 13.89 7.77 -4.64
C GLY A 107 12.85 6.66 -4.42
N ARG A 108 13.13 5.69 -3.55
CA ARG A 108 12.22 4.59 -3.21
C ARG A 108 11.20 5.06 -2.18
N ILE A 109 10.20 5.80 -2.65
CA ILE A 109 9.13 6.39 -1.83
C ILE A 109 8.00 5.40 -1.48
N TRP A 110 8.30 4.09 -1.51
CA TRP A 110 7.34 3.03 -1.21
C TRP A 110 6.75 3.12 0.19
N ILE A 111 7.51 3.69 1.13
CA ILE A 111 7.04 3.98 2.50
C ILE A 111 5.73 4.78 2.53
N LEU A 112 5.46 5.63 1.51
CA LEU A 112 4.21 6.38 1.42
C LEU A 112 3.00 5.47 1.22
N VAL A 113 3.15 4.36 0.49
CA VAL A 113 2.08 3.37 0.31
C VAL A 113 1.79 2.71 1.66
N LEU A 114 2.81 2.30 2.40
CA LEU A 114 2.67 1.69 3.73
C LEU A 114 2.00 2.63 4.73
N LEU A 115 2.43 3.90 4.76
CA LEU A 115 1.80 4.93 5.59
C LEU A 115 0.34 5.16 5.20
N THR A 116 0.02 5.15 3.91
CA THR A 116 -1.35 5.29 3.43
C THR A 116 -2.22 4.12 3.92
N VAL A 117 -1.74 2.88 3.77
CA VAL A 117 -2.46 1.68 4.25
C VAL A 117 -2.71 1.73 5.76
N LEU A 118 -1.73 2.22 6.54
CA LEU A 118 -1.83 2.33 7.99
C LEU A 118 -2.78 3.45 8.44
N ILE A 119 -2.60 4.66 7.93
CA ILE A 119 -3.18 5.89 8.49
C ILE A 119 -4.54 6.21 7.84
N TRP A 120 -4.72 5.88 6.57
CA TRP A 120 -5.88 6.32 5.81
C TRP A 120 -7.23 5.76 6.28
N PRO A 121 -7.34 4.55 6.88
CA PRO A 121 -8.60 4.12 7.51
C PRO A 121 -9.08 5.11 8.58
N SER A 122 -8.15 5.59 9.41
CA SER A 122 -8.44 6.56 10.48
C SER A 122 -8.77 7.94 9.92
N VAL A 123 -8.03 8.39 8.90
CA VAL A 123 -8.32 9.67 8.20
C VAL A 123 -9.70 9.62 7.55
N ALA A 124 -10.02 8.54 6.84
CA ALA A 124 -11.31 8.36 6.19
C ALA A 124 -12.46 8.33 7.20
N GLY A 125 -12.26 7.73 8.37
CA GLY A 125 -13.24 7.79 9.45
C GLY A 125 -13.41 9.20 10.03
N ALA A 126 -12.33 9.97 10.15
CA ALA A 126 -12.37 11.36 10.62
C ALA A 126 -13.07 12.30 9.62
N LEU A 127 -12.83 12.13 8.32
CA LEU A 127 -13.45 12.93 7.24
C LEU A 127 -14.95 12.67 7.04
N ARG A 128 -15.48 11.59 7.63
CA ARG A 128 -16.89 11.17 7.50
C ARG A 128 -17.72 11.47 8.77
N ARG A 129 -17.11 12.10 9.78
CA ARG A 129 -17.78 12.57 11.00
C ARG A 129 -18.19 14.02 10.83
#